data_AF-A0A183K0I0-F1
#
_entry.id   AF-A0A183K0I0-F1
#
_cell.length_a   1.000
_cell.length_b   1.000
_cell.length_c   1.000
_cell.angle_alpha   90.00
_cell.angle_beta   90.00
_cell.angle_gamma   90.00
#
_symmetry.space_group_name_H-M   'P 1'
#
loop_
_entity.id
_entity.type
_entity.pdbx_description
1 polymer ?
#
loop_
_entity_poly.entity_id
_entity_poly.type
_entity_poly.pdbx_seq_one_letter_code
_entity_poly.pdbx_strand_id
1 'polypeptide(L)'
;MKRFYDTTKKLAGKYSKPERPVKDKEGRPITEIQQQWNRWVEYYEELLNRPAPMNSPYIEAAHTHLPIDFNPPTTKEIRMAIR
;
A
#
# COMPACT_ATOMS: atom_id res chain seq x y z
N MET A 1 9.29 -8.84 -18.90
CA MET A 1 8.27 -7.92 -18.33
C MET A 1 6.85 -8.14 -18.86
N LYS A 2 6.62 -8.12 -20.18
CA LYS A 2 5.26 -8.18 -20.76
C LYS A 2 4.40 -9.37 -20.30
N ARG A 3 4.99 -10.57 -20.29
CA ARG A 3 4.32 -11.81 -19.85
C ARG A 3 3.81 -11.74 -18.40
N PHE A 4 4.55 -11.08 -17.51
CA PHE A 4 4.12 -10.89 -16.12
C PHE A 4 2.93 -9.95 -16.04
N TYR A 5 3.01 -8.78 -16.69
CA TYR A 5 1.89 -7.81 -16.75
C TYR A 5 0.60 -8.44 -17.31
N ASP A 6 0.71 -9.21 -18.39
CA ASP A 6 -0.44 -9.89 -19.01
C ASP A 6 -1.04 -10.96 -18.10
N THR A 7 -0.20 -11.68 -17.34
CA THR A 7 -0.65 -12.70 -16.36
C THR A 7 -1.35 -12.04 -15.18
N THR A 8 -0.79 -10.98 -14.61
CA THR A 8 -1.38 -10.24 -13.49
C THR A 8 -2.70 -9.58 -13.90
N LYS A 9 -2.77 -9.01 -15.11
CA LYS A 9 -4.01 -8.43 -15.66
C LYS A 9 -5.11 -9.47 -15.87
N LYS A 10 -4.76 -10.71 -16.23
CA LYS A 10 -5.71 -11.82 -16.38
C LYS A 10 -6.20 -12.36 -15.04
N LEU A 11 -5.31 -12.43 -14.03
CA LEU A 11 -5.63 -12.85 -12.66
C LEU A 11 -6.45 -11.82 -11.88
N ALA A 12 -6.24 -10.53 -12.15
CA ALA A 12 -6.94 -9.44 -11.46
C ALA A 12 -8.46 -9.39 -11.73
N GLY A 13 -9.01 -10.27 -12.57
CA GLY A 13 -10.43 -10.32 -12.87
C GLY A 13 -10.97 -9.05 -13.54
N LYS A 14 -12.29 -8.86 -13.55
CA LYS A 14 -12.95 -7.63 -14.02
C LYS A 14 -13.21 -6.70 -12.83
N TYR A 15 -12.20 -6.05 -12.28
CA TYR A 15 -12.44 -4.89 -11.41
C TYR A 15 -12.97 -3.74 -12.28
N SER A 16 -14.31 -3.62 -12.35
CA SER A 16 -14.95 -2.62 -13.19
C SER A 16 -15.20 -1.30 -12.46
N LYS A 17 -15.23 -1.29 -11.12
CA LYS A 17 -15.32 -0.07 -10.31
C LYS A 17 -14.63 -0.26 -8.95
N PRO A 18 -13.82 0.70 -8.49
CA PRO A 18 -13.44 0.75 -7.09
C PRO A 18 -14.68 0.99 -6.23
N GLU A 19 -14.76 0.32 -5.07
CA GLU A 19 -15.86 0.48 -4.10
C GLU A 19 -15.99 1.92 -3.60
N ARG A 20 -14.88 2.68 -3.66
CA ARG A 20 -14.84 4.11 -3.37
C ARG A 20 -14.45 4.91 -4.61
N PRO A 21 -15.31 5.83 -5.09
CA PRO A 21 -14.94 6.72 -6.17
C PRO A 21 -13.82 7.67 -5.73
N VAL A 22 -12.91 7.99 -6.64
CA VAL A 22 -11.92 9.05 -6.42
C VAL A 22 -12.66 10.38 -6.31
N LYS A 23 -12.21 11.25 -5.41
CA LYS A 23 -12.83 12.56 -5.20
C LYS A 23 -11.90 13.69 -5.64
N ASP A 24 -12.49 14.77 -6.14
CA ASP A 24 -11.79 16.03 -6.37
C ASP A 24 -11.42 16.72 -5.04
N LYS A 25 -10.81 17.91 -5.13
CA LYS A 25 -10.39 18.69 -3.96
C LYS A 25 -11.58 19.17 -3.13
N GLU A 26 -12.74 19.34 -3.76
CA GLU A 26 -14.01 19.71 -3.14
C GLU A 26 -14.78 18.51 -2.57
N GLY A 27 -14.23 17.29 -2.70
CA GLY A 27 -14.83 16.06 -2.17
C GLY A 27 -15.92 15.45 -3.05
N ARG A 28 -16.12 15.95 -4.28
CA ARG A 28 -17.09 15.43 -5.24
C ARG A 28 -16.49 14.22 -5.98
N PRO A 29 -17.29 13.18 -6.26
CA PRO A 29 -16.80 12.00 -6.96
C PRO A 29 -16.45 12.31 -8.42
N ILE A 30 -15.28 11.85 -8.85
CA ILE A 30 -14.79 11.90 -10.22
C ILE A 30 -15.23 10.61 -10.95
N THR A 31 -15.88 10.77 -12.10
CA THR A 31 -16.40 9.65 -12.90
C THR A 31 -15.62 9.43 -14.20
N GLU A 32 -14.89 10.45 -14.67
CA GLU A 32 -14.12 10.42 -15.91
C GLU A 32 -12.66 10.02 -15.66
N ILE A 33 -12.14 9.10 -16.48
CA ILE A 33 -10.78 8.57 -16.36
C ILE A 33 -9.73 9.69 -16.53
N GLN A 34 -9.92 10.62 -17.47
CA GLN A 34 -8.99 11.73 -17.69
C GLN A 34 -8.89 12.64 -16.45
N GLN A 35 -10.04 12.98 -15.85
CA GLN A 35 -10.06 13.77 -14.62
C GLN A 35 -9.40 13.03 -13.46
N GLN A 36 -9.55 11.71 -13.39
CA GLN A 36 -8.86 10.90 -12.39
C GLN A 36 -7.33 10.95 -12.59
N TRP A 37 -6.84 10.88 -13.82
CA TRP A 37 -5.41 11.05 -14.13
C TRP A 37 -4.90 12.43 -13.75
N ASN A 38 -5.64 13.50 -14.07
CA ASN A 38 -5.27 14.85 -13.67
C ASN A 38 -5.21 14.98 -12.15
N ARG A 39 -6.18 14.40 -11.43
CA ARG A 39 -6.17 14.37 -9.96
C ARG A 39 -4.98 13.61 -9.40
N TRP A 40 -4.55 12.52 -10.04
CA TRP A 40 -3.32 11.81 -9.66
C TRP A 40 -2.08 12.69 -9.84
N VAL A 41 -1.94 13.36 -10.99
CA VAL A 41 -0.81 14.27 -11.26
C VAL A 41 -0.73 15.37 -10.20
N GLU A 42 -1.84 16.05 -9.92
CA GLU A 42 -1.91 17.08 -8.88
C GLU A 42 -1.53 16.54 -7.49
N TYR A 43 -2.07 15.38 -7.10
CA TYR A 43 -1.77 14.78 -5.81
C TYR A 43 -0.28 14.46 -5.65
N TYR A 44 0.36 13.92 -6.70
CA TYR A 44 1.79 13.65 -6.68
C TYR A 44 2.61 14.94 -6.66
N GLU A 45 2.21 15.96 -7.41
CA GLU A 45 2.87 17.27 -7.38
C GLU A 45 2.80 17.90 -5.99
N GLU A 46 1.63 17.89 -5.33
CA GLU A 46 1.47 18.35 -3.95
C GLU A 46 2.32 17.54 -2.97
N LEU A 47 2.34 16.21 -3.11
CA LEU A 47 3.11 15.33 -2.23
C LEU A 47 4.61 15.56 -2.35
N LEU A 48 5.12 15.71 -3.58
CA LEU A 48 6.56 15.88 -3.86
C LEU A 48 7.05 17.28 -3.51
N ASN A 49 6.19 18.30 -3.62
CA ASN A 49 6.52 19.68 -3.26
C ASN A 49 6.17 20.01 -1.79
N ARG A 50 5.62 19.06 -1.03
CA ARG A 50 5.29 19.27 0.38
C ARG A 50 6.57 19.55 1.18
N PRO A 51 6.65 20.68 1.92
CA PRO A 51 7.80 20.95 2.76
C PRO A 51 7.92 19.88 3.85
N ALA A 52 9.15 19.63 4.30
CA ALA A 52 9.39 18.72 5.41
C ALA A 52 8.54 19.15 6.62
N PRO A 53 7.86 18.22 7.30
CA PRO A 53 7.12 18.55 8.51
C PRO A 53 8.07 19.18 9.53
N MET A 54 7.64 20.30 10.12
CA MET A 54 8.46 21.10 11.04
C MET A 54 8.74 20.37 12.36
N ASN A 55 7.86 19.45 12.74
CA ASN A 55 8.08 18.55 13.85
C ASN A 55 8.76 17.29 13.35
N SER A 56 9.77 16.81 14.08
CA SER A 56 10.19 15.43 13.90
C SER A 56 8.96 14.53 14.08
N PRO A 57 8.76 13.52 13.22
CA PRO A 57 7.79 12.50 13.52
C PRO A 57 8.16 11.94 14.90
N TYR A 58 7.23 11.99 15.84
CA TYR A 58 7.38 11.26 17.09
C TYR A 58 7.31 9.78 16.74
N ILE A 59 8.48 9.18 16.52
CA ILE A 59 8.62 7.75 16.39
C ILE A 59 8.62 7.24 17.82
N GLU A 60 7.45 6.80 18.29
CA GLU A 60 7.36 6.04 19.52
C GLU A 60 8.31 4.86 19.39
N ALA A 61 9.29 4.77 20.30
CA ALA A 61 10.21 3.65 20.31
C ALA A 61 9.35 2.39 20.40
N ALA A 62 9.50 1.48 19.44
CA ALA A 62 8.87 0.18 19.55
C ALA A 62 9.26 -0.38 20.93
N HIS A 63 8.28 -0.77 21.76
CA HIS A 63 8.59 -1.43 23.01
C HIS A 63 9.42 -2.68 22.67
N THR A 64 10.73 -2.63 22.91
CA THR A 64 11.74 -3.60 22.43
C THR A 64 11.67 -4.96 23.14
N HIS A 65 10.48 -5.39 23.55
CA HIS A 65 10.27 -6.69 24.18
C HIS A 65 9.01 -7.34 23.61
N LEU A 66 8.96 -7.48 22.28
CA LEU A 66 8.20 -8.59 21.73
C LEU A 66 8.92 -9.87 22.16
N PRO A 67 8.25 -10.83 22.83
CA PRO A 67 8.84 -12.14 23.15
C PRO A 67 8.90 -12.98 21.88
N ILE A 68 9.63 -12.49 20.89
CA ILE A 68 9.97 -13.23 19.69
C ILE A 68 11.28 -13.93 20.02
N ASP A 69 11.23 -15.26 20.00
CA ASP A 69 12.43 -16.06 20.09
C ASP A 69 13.24 -15.86 18.80
N PHE A 70 14.42 -15.23 18.92
CA PHE A 70 15.34 -15.04 17.80
C PHE A 70 16.24 -16.26 17.57
N ASN A 71 16.10 -17.31 18.38
CA ASN A 71 16.84 -18.54 18.16
C ASN A 71 16.32 -19.29 16.93
N PRO A 72 17.19 -20.05 16.24
CA PRO A 72 16.76 -20.95 15.18
C PRO A 72 15.72 -21.95 15.70
N PRO A 73 14.68 -22.26 14.90
CA PRO A 73 13.67 -23.23 15.30
C PRO A 73 14.30 -24.62 15.46
N THR A 74 13.90 -25.32 16.51
CA THR A 74 14.36 -26.68 16.79
C THR A 74 13.75 -27.68 15.80
N THR A 75 14.46 -28.78 15.54
CA THR A 75 13.95 -29.87 14.69
C THR A 75 12.61 -30.42 15.17
N LYS A 76 12.32 -30.36 16.47
CA LYS A 76 11.04 -30.78 17.04
C LYS A 76 9.91 -29.82 16.65
N GLU A 77 10.13 -28.51 16.76
CA GLU A 77 9.17 -27.48 16.35
C GLU A 77 8.84 -27.58 14.86
N ILE A 78 9.87 -27.76 14.02
CA ILE A 78 9.71 -27.95 12.58
C ILE A 78 8.85 -29.19 12.29
N ARG A 79 9.11 -30.33 12.96
CA ARG A 79 8.31 -31.55 12.77
C ARG A 79 6.87 -31.41 13.27
N MET A 80 6.62 -30.62 14.31
CA MET A 80 5.25 -30.36 14.79
C MET A 80 4.47 -29.43 13.84
N ALA A 81 5.14 -28.47 13.20
CA ALA A 81 4.50 -27.50 12.31
C ALA A 81 4.18 -28.03 10.90
N ILE A 82 4.90 -29.06 10.42
CA ILE A 82 4.71 -29.66 9.08
C ILE A 82 3.59 -30.73 9.05
N ARG A 83 2.94 -31.00 10.19
CA ARG A 83 1.88 -32.02 10.30
C ARG A 83 0.58 -31.59 9.63
#